data_AF-Q9DAM2-F1
#
_entry.id   AF-Q9DAM2-F1
#
_cell.length_a   1.000
_cell.length_b   1.000
_cell.length_c   1.000
_cell.angle_alpha   90.00
_cell.angle_beta   90.00
_cell.angle_gamma   90.00
#
_symmetry.space_group_name_H-M   'P 1'
#
loop_
_entity.id
_entity.type
_entity.pdbx_description
1 polymer ?
#
loop_
_entity_poly.entity_id
_entity_poly.type
_entity_poly.pdbx_seq_one_letter_code
_entity_poly.pdbx_strand_id
1 'polypeptide(L)'
;MKLTPGCFLWYLYMDKIYCLLSLRNVKALMVYFHLLDVHHRNTLNDVLFFHFLQHVTNLNKSQIGMIFDLLDWTAVGEIGFDQFYVLICILLAHQDHLEDHFMYRHSRPVFELLDLDGEMNIGAANFQNYRFLFNIKKQELRDLFHDFDITGDRLLNYKEFKLYTIFCTDKSIDRKKRRKDREAAREREKEKGKDKEKYLHLKKIYSSMLSHRSIL
;
A
#
# COMPACT_ATOMS: atom_id res chain seq x y z
N MET A 1 -3.40 -7.67 1.89
CA MET A 1 -4.86 -7.38 1.79
C MET A 1 -5.20 -7.01 0.35
N LYS A 2 -6.43 -7.26 -0.11
CA LYS A 2 -6.90 -6.83 -1.44
C LYS A 2 -8.36 -6.40 -1.35
N LEU A 3 -8.72 -5.37 -2.11
CA LEU A 3 -10.12 -5.00 -2.32
C LEU A 3 -10.81 -6.01 -3.25
N THR A 4 -12.07 -6.32 -2.96
CA THR A 4 -12.95 -7.09 -3.83
C THR A 4 -13.18 -6.31 -5.13
N PRO A 5 -12.85 -6.85 -6.32
CA PRO A 5 -13.09 -6.15 -7.58
C PRO A 5 -14.57 -5.78 -7.75
N GLY A 6 -14.83 -4.53 -8.15
CA GLY A 6 -16.18 -4.01 -8.36
C GLY A 6 -16.93 -3.59 -7.10
N CYS A 7 -16.32 -3.69 -5.90
CA CYS A 7 -16.90 -3.07 -4.71
C CYS A 7 -16.87 -1.54 -4.80
N PHE A 8 -17.67 -0.86 -3.97
CA PHE A 8 -17.75 0.61 -3.96
C PHE A 8 -16.36 1.28 -3.85
N LEU A 9 -15.50 0.77 -2.98
CA LEU A 9 -14.16 1.33 -2.76
C LEU A 9 -13.27 1.27 -4.00
N TRP A 10 -13.53 0.32 -4.91
CA TRP A 10 -12.77 0.16 -6.15
C TRP A 10 -12.91 1.37 -7.10
N TYR A 11 -13.97 2.16 -6.91
CA TYR A 11 -14.24 3.37 -7.69
C TYR A 11 -13.76 4.66 -7.01
N LEU A 12 -13.24 4.57 -5.79
CA LEU A 12 -12.65 5.72 -5.09
C LEU A 12 -11.22 5.94 -5.59
N TYR A 13 -10.88 7.21 -5.78
CA TYR A 13 -9.53 7.61 -6.16
C TYR A 13 -8.78 8.22 -4.97
N MET A 14 -7.62 7.63 -4.66
CA MET A 14 -6.65 8.18 -3.72
C MET A 14 -5.62 9.04 -4.46
N ASP A 15 -5.37 10.24 -3.93
CA ASP A 15 -4.28 11.08 -4.38
C ASP A 15 -2.94 10.41 -4.04
N LYS A 16 -2.10 10.16 -5.05
CA LYS A 16 -0.83 9.41 -4.87
C LYS A 16 0.27 10.21 -4.19
N ILE A 17 0.13 11.53 -4.11
CA ILE A 17 1.10 12.43 -3.47
C ILE A 17 0.75 12.58 -1.99
N TYR A 18 -0.52 12.85 -1.69
CA TYR A 18 -1.00 13.11 -0.34
C TYR A 18 -1.52 11.85 0.38
N CYS A 19 -1.76 10.75 -0.33
CA CYS A 19 -2.41 9.54 0.17
C CYS A 19 -3.72 9.83 0.92
N LEU A 20 -4.55 10.70 0.35
CA LEU A 20 -5.85 11.10 0.88
C LEU A 20 -6.89 11.08 -0.25
N LEU A 21 -8.16 11.06 0.14
CA LEU A 21 -9.26 11.21 -0.82
C LEU A 21 -9.48 12.67 -1.18
N SER A 22 -9.88 12.91 -2.43
CA SER A 22 -10.43 14.22 -2.84
C SER A 22 -11.73 14.52 -2.10
N LEU A 23 -12.09 15.80 -1.96
CA LEU A 23 -13.37 16.20 -1.34
C LEU A 23 -14.59 15.52 -1.98
N ARG A 24 -14.56 15.28 -3.31
CA ARG A 24 -15.62 14.57 -4.02
C ARG A 24 -15.73 13.11 -3.56
N ASN A 25 -14.59 12.42 -3.41
CA ASN A 25 -14.56 11.04 -2.91
C ASN A 25 -14.95 10.96 -1.43
N VAL A 26 -14.56 11.94 -0.61
CA VAL A 26 -15.00 12.03 0.80
C VAL A 26 -16.52 12.17 0.88
N LYS A 27 -17.14 13.04 0.07
CA LYS A 27 -18.60 13.18 0.03
C LYS A 27 -19.29 11.88 -0.39
N ALA A 28 -18.78 11.21 -1.42
CA ALA A 28 -19.32 9.91 -1.84
C ALA A 28 -19.18 8.86 -0.72
N LEU A 29 -18.03 8.82 -0.06
CA LEU A 29 -17.77 7.91 1.06
C LEU A 29 -18.67 8.19 2.25
N MET A 30 -18.93 9.45 2.58
CA MET A 30 -19.83 9.85 3.66
C MET A 30 -21.28 9.43 3.37
N VAL A 31 -21.75 9.60 2.13
CA VAL A 31 -23.06 9.06 1.71
C VAL A 31 -23.09 7.54 1.87
N TYR A 32 -22.04 6.85 1.43
CA TYR A 32 -21.94 5.40 1.58
C TYR A 32 -21.92 4.96 3.06
N PHE A 33 -21.19 5.68 3.92
CA PHE A 33 -21.15 5.43 5.36
C PHE A 33 -22.54 5.56 5.99
N HIS A 34 -23.30 6.60 5.65
CA HIS A 34 -24.69 6.74 6.12
C HIS A 34 -25.64 5.65 5.60
N LEU A 35 -25.34 5.01 4.46
CA LEU A 35 -26.09 3.83 4.01
C LEU A 35 -25.76 2.58 4.84
N LEU A 36 -24.54 2.48 5.36
CA LEU A 36 -24.14 1.39 6.27
C LEU A 36 -24.68 1.60 7.69
N ASP A 37 -24.75 2.85 8.15
CA ASP A 37 -25.28 3.23 9.45
C ASP A 37 -26.82 3.18 9.47
N VAL A 38 -27.35 1.96 9.55
CA VAL A 38 -28.80 1.68 9.65
C VAL A 38 -29.43 2.22 10.93
N HIS A 39 -28.62 2.59 11.94
CA HIS A 39 -29.09 3.12 13.21
C HIS A 39 -29.15 4.64 13.24
N HIS A 40 -28.60 5.32 12.23
CA HIS A 40 -28.52 6.78 12.10
C HIS A 40 -27.86 7.44 13.32
N ARG A 41 -26.78 6.81 13.82
CA ARG A 41 -26.00 7.30 14.96
C ARG A 41 -24.68 7.97 14.56
N ASN A 42 -24.42 8.07 13.26
CA ASN A 42 -23.16 8.47 12.68
C ASN A 42 -22.00 7.54 13.10
N THR A 43 -22.30 6.27 13.34
CA THR A 43 -21.36 5.24 13.79
C THR A 43 -21.69 3.88 13.17
N LEU A 44 -20.72 2.97 13.17
CA LEU A 44 -20.89 1.56 12.83
C LEU A 44 -20.51 0.69 14.02
N ASN A 45 -21.40 -0.20 14.44
CA ASN A 45 -21.05 -1.26 15.39
C ASN A 45 -20.24 -2.37 14.72
N ASP A 46 -19.75 -3.29 15.54
CA ASP A 46 -18.94 -4.45 15.15
C ASP A 46 -19.62 -5.33 14.07
N VAL A 47 -20.94 -5.54 14.17
CA VAL A 47 -21.69 -6.36 13.20
C VAL A 47 -21.74 -5.71 11.82
N LEU A 48 -22.11 -4.43 11.74
CA LEU A 48 -22.17 -3.69 10.48
C LEU A 48 -20.78 -3.54 9.86
N PHE A 49 -19.79 -3.22 10.70
CA PHE A 49 -18.40 -3.13 10.29
C PHE A 49 -17.87 -4.46 9.73
N PHE A 50 -18.17 -5.57 10.42
CA PHE A 50 -17.75 -6.90 10.00
C PHE A 50 -18.27 -7.24 8.61
N HIS A 51 -19.57 -7.07 8.39
CA HIS A 51 -20.19 -7.37 7.09
C HIS A 51 -19.69 -6.45 5.97
N PHE A 52 -19.51 -5.16 6.27
CA PHE A 52 -18.89 -4.22 5.34
C PHE A 52 -17.49 -4.69 4.92
N LEU A 53 -16.61 -4.96 5.88
CA LEU A 53 -15.21 -5.24 5.59
C LEU A 53 -15.04 -6.62 4.93
N GLN A 54 -15.88 -7.59 5.30
CA GLN A 54 -15.97 -8.89 4.65
C GLN A 54 -16.44 -8.77 3.19
N HIS A 55 -17.34 -7.83 2.88
CA HIS A 55 -17.82 -7.61 1.52
C HIS A 55 -16.76 -6.93 0.63
N VAL A 56 -16.08 -5.92 1.16
CA VAL A 56 -15.17 -5.08 0.36
C VAL A 56 -13.73 -5.58 0.30
N THR A 57 -13.34 -6.55 1.13
CA THR A 57 -11.96 -7.07 1.20
C THR A 57 -11.92 -8.60 1.23
N ASN A 58 -10.72 -9.16 1.07
CA ASN A 58 -10.43 -10.57 1.27
C ASN A 58 -9.92 -10.92 2.68
N LEU A 59 -10.19 -10.07 3.68
CA LEU A 59 -9.74 -10.30 5.05
C LEU A 59 -10.52 -11.44 5.72
N ASN A 60 -9.85 -12.18 6.60
CA ASN A 60 -10.52 -13.20 7.41
C ASN A 60 -11.17 -12.59 8.67
N LYS A 61 -12.03 -13.35 9.34
CA LYS A 61 -12.76 -12.90 10.53
C LYS A 61 -11.85 -12.37 11.64
N SER A 62 -10.72 -13.03 11.91
CA SER A 62 -9.77 -12.60 12.93
C SER A 62 -9.13 -11.26 12.56
N GLN A 63 -8.76 -11.06 11.30
CA GLN A 63 -8.21 -9.78 10.83
C GLN A 63 -9.23 -8.65 10.92
N ILE A 64 -10.48 -8.90 10.58
CA ILE A 64 -11.54 -7.90 10.66
C ILE A 64 -11.78 -7.50 12.11
N GLY A 65 -11.85 -8.46 13.04
CA GLY A 65 -11.97 -8.18 14.48
C GLY A 65 -10.80 -7.34 15.00
N MET A 66 -9.57 -7.72 14.66
CA MET A 66 -8.39 -6.92 15.04
C MET A 66 -8.46 -5.47 14.54
N ILE A 67 -8.94 -5.24 13.32
CA ILE A 67 -9.08 -3.87 12.79
C ILE A 67 -10.17 -3.11 13.53
N PHE A 68 -11.27 -3.76 13.89
CA PHE A 68 -12.31 -3.11 14.67
C PHE A 68 -11.76 -2.64 16.02
N ASP A 69 -11.10 -3.54 16.76
CA ASP A 69 -10.48 -3.24 18.06
C ASP A 69 -9.42 -2.13 17.95
N LEU A 70 -8.67 -2.09 16.84
CA LEU A 70 -7.68 -1.04 16.54
C LEU A 70 -8.33 0.34 16.37
N LEU A 71 -9.51 0.40 15.75
CA LEU A 71 -10.21 1.65 15.44
C LEU A 71 -11.07 2.13 16.61
N ASP A 72 -11.70 1.21 17.33
CA ASP A 72 -12.47 1.47 18.56
C ASP A 72 -11.55 1.42 19.80
N TRP A 73 -10.51 2.24 19.81
CA TRP A 73 -9.56 2.31 20.92
C TRP A 73 -10.20 2.70 22.26
N THR A 74 -11.36 3.38 22.21
CA THR A 74 -12.15 3.72 23.40
C THR A 74 -13.01 2.56 23.93
N ALA A 75 -13.06 1.44 23.20
CA ALA A 75 -13.88 0.27 23.52
C ALA A 75 -15.37 0.61 23.74
N VAL A 76 -15.92 1.52 22.93
CA VAL A 76 -17.34 1.93 23.00
C VAL A 76 -18.23 0.91 22.28
N GLY A 77 -17.65 0.09 21.41
CA GLY A 77 -18.33 -0.86 20.53
C GLY A 77 -18.82 -0.22 19.23
N GLU A 78 -18.36 0.98 18.91
CA GLU A 78 -18.80 1.76 17.74
C GLU A 78 -17.63 2.54 17.13
N ILE A 79 -17.53 2.60 15.80
CA ILE A 79 -16.58 3.46 15.09
C ILE A 79 -17.29 4.60 14.36
N GLY A 80 -16.73 5.81 14.45
CA GLY A 80 -17.23 6.98 13.74
C GLY A 80 -16.69 7.09 12.31
N PHE A 81 -17.16 8.12 11.60
CA PHE A 81 -16.71 8.39 10.22
C PHE A 81 -15.21 8.66 10.12
N ASP A 82 -14.61 9.30 11.13
CA ASP A 82 -13.18 9.65 11.09
C ASP A 82 -12.30 8.39 11.15
N GLN A 83 -12.61 7.45 12.05
CA GLN A 83 -11.92 6.15 12.13
C GLN A 83 -12.15 5.34 10.84
N PHE A 84 -13.39 5.32 10.36
CA PHE A 84 -13.74 4.68 9.11
C PHE A 84 -12.95 5.26 7.92
N TYR A 85 -12.83 6.58 7.83
CA TYR A 85 -12.10 7.28 6.78
C TYR A 85 -10.60 6.91 6.77
N VAL A 86 -9.97 6.85 7.95
CA VAL A 86 -8.57 6.41 8.09
C VAL A 86 -8.41 4.99 7.56
N LEU A 87 -9.30 4.07 7.94
CA LEU A 87 -9.29 2.71 7.41
C LEU A 87 -9.40 2.70 5.88
N ILE A 88 -10.34 3.43 5.29
CA ILE A 88 -10.49 3.49 3.83
C ILE A 88 -9.20 3.98 3.17
N CYS A 89 -8.51 4.96 3.77
CA CYS A 89 -7.23 5.40 3.26
C CYS A 89 -6.15 4.30 3.33
N ILE A 90 -6.11 3.52 4.42
CA ILE A 90 -5.20 2.37 4.53
C ILE A 90 -5.54 1.31 3.46
N LEU A 91 -6.82 1.00 3.27
CA LEU A 91 -7.27 0.01 2.28
C LEU A 91 -6.85 0.41 0.85
N LEU A 92 -7.05 1.67 0.48
CA LEU A 92 -6.71 2.20 -0.84
C LEU A 92 -5.19 2.32 -1.03
N ALA A 93 -4.45 2.76 0.00
CA ALA A 93 -2.99 2.78 -0.05
C ALA A 93 -2.42 1.38 -0.28
N HIS A 94 -2.98 0.35 0.36
CA HIS A 94 -2.59 -1.03 0.12
C HIS A 94 -2.97 -1.50 -1.29
N GLN A 95 -4.15 -1.13 -1.80
CA GLN A 95 -4.57 -1.49 -3.16
C GLN A 95 -3.64 -0.88 -4.22
N ASP A 96 -3.17 0.35 -4.01
CA ASP A 96 -2.32 1.09 -4.94
C ASP A 96 -0.81 0.89 -4.73
N HIS A 97 -0.41 0.04 -3.77
CA HIS A 97 0.99 -0.19 -3.39
C HIS A 97 1.71 1.09 -2.93
N LEU A 98 1.02 1.86 -2.08
CA LEU A 98 1.45 3.12 -1.47
C LEU A 98 1.57 3.03 0.05
N GLU A 99 1.66 1.83 0.63
CA GLU A 99 1.69 1.61 2.08
C GLU A 99 2.85 2.37 2.76
N ASP A 100 4.06 2.26 2.22
CA ASP A 100 5.25 2.98 2.72
C ASP A 100 5.06 4.50 2.66
N HIS A 101 4.53 5.00 1.53
CA HIS A 101 4.30 6.44 1.32
C HIS A 101 3.17 6.98 2.21
N PHE A 102 2.12 6.19 2.41
CA PHE A 102 1.03 6.50 3.35
C PHE A 102 1.55 6.61 4.77
N MET A 103 2.32 5.61 5.24
CA MET A 103 2.93 5.64 6.57
C MET A 103 3.85 6.84 6.74
N TYR A 104 4.65 7.19 5.74
CA TYR A 104 5.50 8.38 5.82
C TYR A 104 4.70 9.68 5.87
N ARG A 105 3.70 9.83 5.00
CA ARG A 105 2.90 11.07 4.91
C ARG A 105 2.02 11.28 6.14
N HIS A 106 1.48 10.19 6.68
CA HIS A 106 0.56 10.17 7.82
C HIS A 106 1.18 9.49 9.03
N SER A 107 2.48 9.68 9.23
CA SER A 107 3.24 9.00 10.28
C SER A 107 2.70 9.24 11.68
N ARG A 108 2.18 10.44 11.97
CA ARG A 108 1.61 10.74 13.28
C ARG A 108 0.29 9.98 13.51
N PRO A 109 -0.74 10.08 12.64
CA PRO A 109 -1.95 9.27 12.77
C PRO A 109 -1.68 7.77 12.80
N VAL A 110 -0.77 7.25 11.98
CA VAL A 110 -0.42 5.82 11.99
C VAL A 110 0.27 5.42 13.29
N PHE A 111 1.11 6.29 13.84
CA PHE A 111 1.78 6.05 15.11
C PHE A 111 0.75 5.95 16.25
N GLU A 112 -0.12 6.95 16.36
CA GLU A 112 -1.19 7.00 17.37
C GLU A 112 -2.15 5.82 17.23
N LEU A 113 -2.43 5.38 15.99
CA LEU A 113 -3.24 4.19 15.75
C LEU A 113 -2.59 2.91 16.28
N LEU A 114 -1.26 2.79 16.23
CA LEU A 114 -0.52 1.59 16.66
C LEU A 114 -0.11 1.60 18.15
N ASP A 115 -0.22 2.77 18.79
CA ASP A 115 0.01 3.03 20.21
C ASP A 115 -1.26 2.70 21.03
N LEU A 116 -1.51 1.40 21.22
CA LEU A 116 -2.78 0.89 21.75
C LEU A 116 -3.04 1.24 23.22
N ASP A 117 -1.98 1.45 24.01
CA ASP A 117 -2.05 1.78 25.44
C ASP A 117 -1.86 3.28 25.71
N GLY A 118 -1.49 4.06 24.69
CA GLY A 118 -1.26 5.49 24.80
C GLY A 118 0.02 5.84 25.55
N GLU A 119 0.96 4.90 25.68
CA GLU A 119 2.26 5.13 26.33
C GLU A 119 3.24 5.92 25.43
N MET A 120 2.77 6.43 24.29
CA MET A 120 3.55 7.21 23.32
C MET A 120 4.66 6.38 22.67
N ASN A 121 4.45 5.07 22.57
CA ASN A 121 5.42 4.10 22.11
C ASN A 121 4.73 2.89 21.47
N ILE A 122 5.35 2.28 20.45
CA ILE A 122 4.80 1.09 19.80
C ILE A 122 5.65 -0.13 20.14
N GLY A 123 5.03 -1.13 20.78
CA GLY A 123 5.65 -2.42 21.04
C GLY A 123 5.73 -3.33 19.81
N ALA A 124 6.69 -4.27 19.83
CA ALA A 124 6.86 -5.25 18.76
C ALA A 124 5.62 -6.14 18.55
N ALA A 125 4.86 -6.43 19.60
CA ALA A 125 3.61 -7.19 19.52
C ALA A 125 2.53 -6.42 18.73
N ASN A 126 2.35 -5.12 19.02
CA ASN A 126 1.39 -4.26 18.32
C ASN A 126 1.72 -4.24 16.82
N PHE A 127 2.98 -3.98 16.48
CA PHE A 127 3.43 -4.05 15.10
C PHE A 127 3.18 -5.42 14.46
N GLN A 128 3.50 -6.51 15.15
CA GLN A 128 3.33 -7.85 14.61
C GLN A 128 1.86 -8.17 14.30
N ASN A 129 0.94 -7.69 15.14
CA ASN A 129 -0.50 -7.89 14.97
C ASN A 129 -1.02 -7.11 13.75
N TYR A 130 -0.59 -5.87 13.57
CA TYR A 130 -1.16 -4.96 12.55
C TYR A 130 -0.32 -4.78 11.28
N ARG A 131 0.88 -5.38 11.19
CA ARG A 131 1.77 -5.28 10.00
C ARG A 131 1.10 -5.59 8.66
N PHE A 132 0.03 -6.39 8.67
CA PHE A 132 -0.68 -6.77 7.45
C PHE A 132 -1.47 -5.61 6.82
N LEU A 133 -1.80 -4.57 7.59
CA LEU A 133 -2.42 -3.33 7.09
C LEU A 133 -1.48 -2.54 6.19
N PHE A 134 -0.18 -2.57 6.52
CA PHE A 134 0.87 -1.82 5.84
C PHE A 134 1.79 -2.71 4.99
N ASN A 135 1.42 -3.97 4.76
CA ASN A 135 2.17 -4.92 3.94
C ASN A 135 3.63 -5.16 4.42
N ILE A 136 3.89 -5.03 5.73
CA ILE A 136 5.21 -5.21 6.34
C ILE A 136 5.48 -6.71 6.56
N LYS A 137 6.64 -7.20 6.08
CA LYS A 137 7.02 -8.60 6.25
C LYS A 137 7.51 -8.89 7.66
N LYS A 138 7.28 -10.12 8.15
CA LYS A 138 7.78 -10.57 9.47
C LYS A 138 9.30 -10.42 9.65
N GLN A 139 10.06 -10.58 8.57
CA GLN A 139 11.53 -10.40 8.60
C GLN A 139 11.90 -8.93 8.79
N GLU A 140 11.25 -8.03 8.06
CA GLU A 140 11.46 -6.58 8.14
C GLU A 140 11.10 -6.04 9.53
N LEU A 141 10.18 -6.69 10.27
CA LEU A 141 9.86 -6.32 11.65
C LEU A 141 11.01 -6.58 12.63
N ARG A 142 11.78 -7.66 12.46
CA ARG A 142 12.93 -7.92 13.33
C ARG A 142 14.04 -6.92 13.08
N ASP A 143 14.31 -6.64 11.81
CA ASP A 143 15.30 -5.65 11.40
C ASP A 143 14.88 -4.24 11.87
N LEU A 144 13.57 -3.94 11.86
CA LEU A 144 13.01 -2.67 12.34
C LEU A 144 13.43 -2.36 13.79
N PHE A 145 13.11 -3.25 14.74
CA PHE A 145 13.44 -3.00 16.14
C PHE A 145 14.95 -3.08 16.42
N HIS A 146 15.71 -3.79 15.59
CA HIS A 146 17.17 -3.79 15.72
C HIS A 146 17.80 -2.48 15.22
N ASP A 147 17.29 -1.92 14.13
CA ASP A 147 17.92 -0.80 13.43
C ASP A 147 17.43 0.58 13.90
N PHE A 148 16.19 0.68 14.42
CA PHE A 148 15.54 1.95 14.73
C PHE A 148 15.21 2.18 16.20
N ASP A 149 15.24 1.16 17.07
CA ASP A 149 15.16 1.35 18.53
C ASP A 149 16.50 1.90 19.03
N ILE A 150 16.63 3.23 19.00
CA ILE A 150 17.84 3.93 19.41
C ILE A 150 17.92 4.01 20.93
N THR A 151 16.76 4.05 21.60
CA THR A 151 16.66 4.06 23.07
C THR A 151 17.04 2.73 23.72
N GLY A 152 16.91 1.62 22.99
CA GLY A 152 17.21 0.26 23.46
C GLY A 152 16.17 -0.32 24.41
N ASP A 153 14.95 0.24 24.44
CA ASP A 153 13.86 -0.17 25.32
C ASP A 153 12.92 -1.22 24.70
N ARG A 154 13.22 -1.64 23.45
CA ARG A 154 12.42 -2.56 22.62
C ARG A 154 11.06 -2.00 22.24
N LEU A 155 10.91 -0.69 22.32
CA LEU A 155 9.76 0.06 21.85
C LEU A 155 10.22 0.96 20.70
N LEU A 156 9.24 1.57 20.02
CA LEU A 156 9.52 2.64 19.07
C LEU A 156 8.75 3.87 19.50
N ASN A 157 9.47 4.92 19.89
CA ASN A 157 8.86 6.23 20.06
C ASN A 157 8.57 6.88 18.69
N TYR A 158 7.85 8.00 18.69
CA TYR A 158 7.46 8.64 17.43
C TYR A 158 8.65 9.04 16.55
N LYS A 159 9.80 9.45 17.12
CA LYS A 159 10.96 9.88 16.33
C LYS A 159 11.59 8.69 15.61
N GLU A 160 11.71 7.56 16.30
CA GLU A 160 12.23 6.31 15.77
C GLU A 160 11.29 5.73 14.71
N PHE A 161 9.99 5.69 15.00
CA PHE A 161 8.98 5.32 14.02
C PHE A 161 9.04 6.24 12.78
N LYS A 162 9.19 7.56 12.98
CA LYS A 162 9.31 8.49 11.84
C LYS A 162 10.52 8.18 10.98
N LEU A 163 11.67 7.90 11.60
CA LEU A 163 12.90 7.52 10.88
C LEU A 163 12.70 6.24 10.07
N TYR A 164 12.03 5.25 10.64
CA TYR A 164 11.63 4.04 9.93
C TYR A 164 10.77 4.34 8.69
N THR A 165 9.75 5.19 8.81
CA THR A 165 8.89 5.53 7.65
C THR A 165 9.65 6.23 6.52
N ILE A 166 10.64 7.06 6.85
CA ILE A 166 11.53 7.71 5.87
C ILE A 166 12.35 6.64 5.15
N PHE A 167 12.99 5.75 5.91
CA PHE A 167 13.80 4.67 5.35
C PHE A 167 12.99 3.75 4.41
N CYS A 168 11.78 3.34 4.80
CA CYS A 168 10.90 2.55 3.95
C CYS A 168 10.55 3.28 2.65
N THR A 169 10.22 4.57 2.75
CA THR A 169 9.87 5.40 1.58
C THR A 169 11.04 5.52 0.61
N ASP A 170 12.24 5.82 1.09
CA ASP A 170 13.44 5.92 0.26
C ASP A 170 13.77 4.58 -0.43
N LYS A 171 13.69 3.48 0.33
CA LYS A 171 13.85 2.11 -0.21
C LYS A 171 12.81 1.82 -1.30
N SER A 172 11.57 2.29 -1.15
CA SER A 172 10.50 2.13 -2.14
C SER A 172 10.78 2.94 -3.42
N ILE A 173 11.27 4.17 -3.29
CA ILE A 173 11.64 5.06 -4.40
C ILE A 173 12.79 4.46 -5.19
N ASP A 174 13.83 3.97 -4.50
CA ASP A 174 14.97 3.31 -5.11
C ASP A 174 14.58 2.04 -5.86
N ARG A 175 13.69 1.22 -5.29
CA ARG A 175 13.14 0.04 -5.96
C ARG A 175 12.40 0.42 -7.25
N LYS A 176 11.58 1.48 -7.21
CA LYS A 176 10.84 1.97 -8.39
C LYS A 176 11.81 2.50 -9.47
N LYS A 177 12.85 3.24 -9.09
CA LYS A 177 13.88 3.75 -10.01
C LYS A 177 14.63 2.60 -10.69
N ARG A 178 15.16 1.66 -9.89
CA ARG A 178 15.87 0.48 -10.42
C ARG A 178 15.00 -0.36 -11.36
N ARG A 179 13.69 -0.47 -11.10
CA ARG A 179 12.76 -1.17 -11.98
C ARG A 179 12.63 -0.46 -13.33
N LYS A 180 12.42 0.86 -13.33
CA LYS A 180 12.37 1.68 -14.55
C LYS A 180 13.66 1.58 -15.36
N ASP A 181 14.82 1.65 -14.70
CA ASP A 181 16.12 1.55 -15.37
C ASP A 181 16.30 0.17 -16.04
N ARG A 182 15.86 -0.91 -15.37
CA ARG A 182 15.88 -2.28 -15.93
C ARG A 182 14.91 -2.45 -17.09
N GLU A 183 13.72 -1.86 -17.01
CA GLU A 183 12.74 -1.88 -18.10
C GLU A 183 13.28 -1.13 -19.33
N ALA A 184 13.82 0.07 -19.14
CA ALA A 184 14.47 0.85 -20.20
C ALA A 184 15.68 0.12 -20.82
N ALA A 185 16.50 -0.56 -20.00
CA ALA A 185 17.61 -1.37 -20.51
C ALA A 185 17.12 -2.52 -21.39
N ARG A 186 16.06 -3.23 -20.98
CA ARG A 186 15.45 -4.32 -21.75
C ARG A 186 14.84 -3.83 -23.07
N GLU A 187 14.23 -2.64 -23.08
CA GLU A 187 13.71 -2.03 -24.30
C GLU A 187 14.84 -1.70 -25.29
N ARG A 188 15.93 -1.09 -24.81
CA ARG A 188 17.13 -0.82 -25.64
C ARG A 188 17.76 -2.10 -26.20
N GLU A 189 17.80 -3.19 -25.43
CA GLU A 189 18.29 -4.48 -25.91
C GLU A 189 17.39 -5.08 -27.01
N LYS A 190 16.07 -4.96 -26.88
CA LYS A 190 15.13 -5.40 -27.91
C LYS A 190 15.28 -4.59 -29.20
N GLU A 191 15.51 -3.29 -29.11
CA GLU A 191 15.79 -2.43 -30.28
C GLU A 191 17.07 -2.85 -30.99
N LYS A 192 18.18 -3.05 -30.25
CA LYS A 192 19.43 -3.56 -30.82
C LYS A 192 19.28 -4.93 -31.47
N GLY A 193 18.45 -5.81 -30.90
CA GLY A 193 18.11 -7.11 -31.49
C GLY A 193 17.44 -6.96 -32.86
N LYS A 194 16.45 -6.08 -32.98
CA LYS A 194 15.75 -5.78 -34.25
C LYS A 194 16.68 -5.18 -35.29
N ASP A 195 17.56 -4.26 -34.90
CA ASP A 195 18.55 -3.67 -35.80
C ASP A 195 19.53 -4.72 -36.34
N LYS A 196 19.96 -5.64 -35.47
CA LYS A 196 20.82 -6.77 -35.87
C LYS A 196 20.10 -7.73 -36.82
N GLU A 197 18.82 -8.03 -36.58
CA GLU A 197 17.99 -8.84 -37.48
C GLU A 197 17.82 -8.17 -38.85
N LYS A 198 17.53 -6.86 -38.86
CA LYS A 198 17.41 -6.06 -40.09
C LYS A 198 18.72 -6.04 -40.88
N TYR A 199 19.85 -5.86 -40.20
CA TYR A 199 21.17 -5.92 -40.82
C TYR A 199 21.47 -7.31 -41.40
N LEU A 200 21.18 -8.38 -40.65
CA LEU A 200 21.36 -9.76 -41.12
C LEU A 200 20.48 -10.07 -42.34
N HIS A 201 19.24 -9.57 -42.36
CA HIS A 201 18.33 -9.70 -43.49
C HIS A 201 18.87 -8.97 -44.74
N LEU A 202 19.30 -7.72 -44.59
CA LEU A 202 19.94 -6.93 -45.66
C LEU A 202 21.19 -7.63 -46.21
N LYS A 203 22.04 -8.16 -45.32
CA LYS A 203 23.25 -8.90 -45.71
C LYS A 203 22.91 -10.16 -46.52
N LYS A 204 21.87 -10.91 -46.14
CA LYS A 204 21.39 -12.08 -46.90
C LYS A 204 20.93 -11.72 -48.31
N ILE A 205 20.11 -10.67 -48.45
CA ILE A 205 19.65 -10.18 -49.77
C ILE A 205 20.85 -9.76 -50.63
N TYR A 206 21.82 -9.05 -50.05
CA TYR A 206 23.00 -8.63 -50.81
C TYR A 206 23.85 -9.82 -51.28
N SER A 207 24.03 -10.83 -50.43
CA SER A 207 24.76 -12.05 -50.81
C SER A 207 24.06 -12.87 -51.91
N SER A 208 22.73 -12.96 -51.92
CA SER A 208 22.00 -13.67 -52.97
C SER A 208 22.01 -12.93 -54.32
N MET A 209 22.00 -11.59 -54.30
CA MET A 209 22.16 -10.79 -55.53
C MET A 209 23.55 -10.96 -56.16
N LEU A 210 24.61 -11.04 -55.33
CA LEU A 210 25.97 -11.28 -55.80
C LEU A 210 26.13 -12.67 -56.43
N SER A 211 25.56 -13.71 -55.83
CA SER A 211 25.62 -15.08 -56.39
C SER A 211 24.88 -15.23 -57.72
N HIS A 212 23.80 -14.45 -57.95
CA HIS A 212 23.12 -14.45 -59.25
C HIS A 212 23.88 -13.67 -60.33
N ARG A 213 24.62 -12.61 -59.96
CA ARG A 213 25.43 -11.86 -60.93
C ARG A 213 26.66 -12.60 -61.43
N SER A 214 27.21 -13.56 -60.67
CA SER A 214 28.35 -14.37 -61.10
C SER A 214 28.00 -15.53 -62.04
N ILE A 215 26.71 -15.71 -62.38
CA ILE A 215 26.23 -16.77 -63.30
C ILE A 215 25.93 -16.20 -64.71
N LEU A 216 26.04 -14.88 -64.89
CA LEU A 216 26.01 -14.20 -66.19
C LEU A 216 27.42 -13.85 -66.64
#